data_AF-A0A7S3HY00-F1
#
_entry.id   AF-A0A7S3HY00-F1
#
_cell.length_a   1.000
_cell.length_b   1.000
_cell.length_c   1.000
_cell.angle_alpha   90.00
_cell.angle_beta   90.00
_cell.angle_gamma   90.00
#
_symmetry.space_group_name_H-M   'P 1'
#
loop_
_entity.id
_entity.type
_entity.pdbx_description
1 polymer ?
#
loop_
_entity_poly.entity_id
_entity_poly.type
_entity_poly.pdbx_seq_one_letter_code
_entity_poly.pdbx_strand_id
1 'polypeptide(L)'
;MPSKTARIQDFPLCQEVTLEIFEERFMPRMQRFMSKSLSKKLSPSFIWSEIMSIIKGRIRSDGRVYQKFLSRREYSRFGSHWLEKKEKNTLYYIFLQYEDWKLNVRAFDFLDVVSHVLLQINNQTHYAWKYSHHAADFLIIDEVQDLYPKTIQ
;
A
#
# COMPACT_ATOMS: atom_id res chain seq x y z
N MET A 1 -42.15 -23.17 -14.43
CA MET A 1 -40.77 -23.30 -14.94
C MET A 1 -40.77 -22.78 -16.37
N PRO A 2 -40.12 -21.63 -16.62
CA PRO A 2 -38.70 -21.65 -16.97
C PRO A 2 -37.83 -20.76 -16.07
N SER A 3 -36.53 -21.03 -16.15
CA SER A 3 -35.41 -20.54 -15.35
C SER A 3 -34.64 -19.40 -16.05
N LYS A 4 -33.76 -18.76 -15.28
CA LYS A 4 -32.67 -17.85 -15.65
C LYS A 4 -33.03 -16.36 -15.77
N THR A 5 -32.86 -15.66 -14.67
CA THR A 5 -32.21 -14.35 -14.74
C THR A 5 -31.21 -14.27 -13.59
N ALA A 6 -29.96 -14.66 -13.89
CA ALA A 6 -28.83 -14.24 -13.09
C ALA A 6 -28.89 -12.72 -13.00
N ARG A 7 -29.26 -12.19 -11.83
CA ARG A 7 -29.06 -10.77 -11.57
C ARG A 7 -27.56 -10.54 -11.60
N ILE A 8 -27.17 -9.71 -12.54
CA ILE A 8 -25.84 -9.15 -12.72
C ILE A 8 -25.32 -8.76 -11.33
N GLN A 9 -24.13 -9.26 -11.00
CA GLN A 9 -23.41 -8.95 -9.77
C GLN A 9 -23.26 -7.43 -9.66
N ASP A 10 -23.90 -6.83 -8.66
CA ASP A 10 -23.57 -5.49 -8.19
C ASP A 10 -22.20 -5.56 -7.49
N PHE A 11 -21.11 -5.60 -8.26
CA PHE A 11 -19.78 -5.29 -7.73
C PHE A 11 -19.69 -3.78 -7.54
N PRO A 12 -19.49 -3.27 -6.32
CA PRO A 12 -19.23 -1.85 -6.15
C PRO A 12 -17.92 -1.51 -6.87
N LEU A 13 -17.96 -0.44 -7.65
CA LEU A 13 -16.78 0.26 -8.16
C LEU A 13 -15.80 0.50 -7.01
N CYS A 14 -14.56 0.02 -7.16
CA CYS A 14 -13.38 0.29 -6.32
C CYS A 14 -13.64 0.25 -4.80
N GLN A 15 -13.52 -0.94 -4.18
CA GLN A 15 -13.54 -1.05 -2.71
C GLN A 15 -12.17 -0.69 -2.12
N GLU A 16 -12.12 0.14 -1.08
CA GLU A 16 -10.91 0.36 -0.30
C GLU A 16 -10.58 -0.89 0.54
N VAL A 17 -9.33 -1.32 0.54
CA VAL A 17 -8.81 -2.33 1.46
C VAL A 17 -8.30 -1.62 2.71
N THR A 18 -9.03 -1.80 3.80
CA THR A 18 -8.57 -1.45 5.15
C THR A 18 -7.84 -2.63 5.80
N LEU A 19 -7.27 -2.43 6.99
CA LEU A 19 -6.69 -3.53 7.76
C LEU A 19 -7.72 -4.66 7.94
N GLU A 20 -8.95 -4.34 8.34
CA GLU A 20 -10.00 -5.32 8.59
C GLU A 20 -10.27 -6.19 7.35
N ILE A 21 -10.39 -5.55 6.17
CA ILE A 21 -10.61 -6.26 4.91
C ILE A 21 -9.40 -7.13 4.55
N PHE A 22 -8.19 -6.63 4.79
CA PHE A 22 -6.96 -7.38 4.60
C PHE A 22 -6.90 -8.63 5.50
N GLU A 23 -7.22 -8.47 6.79
CA GLU A 23 -7.24 -9.55 7.77
C GLU A 23 -8.31 -10.60 7.44
N GLU A 24 -9.51 -10.19 7.05
CA GLU A 24 -10.63 -11.10 6.81
C GLU A 24 -10.57 -11.79 5.46
N ARG A 25 -10.21 -11.07 4.38
CA ARG A 25 -10.34 -11.57 3.00
C ARG A 25 -9.04 -12.05 2.39
N PHE A 26 -7.92 -11.41 2.72
CA PHE A 26 -6.63 -11.73 2.09
C PHE A 26 -5.80 -12.71 2.93
N MET A 27 -5.62 -12.42 4.22
CA MET A 27 -4.71 -13.18 5.09
C MET A 27 -5.01 -14.68 5.23
N PRO A 28 -6.27 -15.15 5.27
CA PRO A 28 -6.56 -16.59 5.31
C PRO A 28 -5.97 -17.36 4.13
N ARG A 29 -5.84 -16.70 2.96
CA ARG A 29 -5.26 -17.31 1.75
C ARG A 29 -3.75 -17.48 1.86
N MET A 30 -3.11 -16.65 2.69
CA MET A 30 -1.66 -16.61 2.90
C MET A 30 -1.19 -17.56 4.00
N GLN A 31 -2.08 -17.97 4.90
CA GLN A 31 -1.79 -18.82 6.05
C GLN A 31 -1.02 -20.11 5.67
N ARG A 32 -1.30 -20.70 4.50
CA ARG A 32 -0.62 -21.89 3.98
C ARG A 32 0.86 -21.70 3.63
N PHE A 33 1.29 -20.46 3.40
CA PHE A 33 2.68 -20.13 3.05
C PHE A 33 3.53 -19.79 4.29
N MET A 34 2.92 -19.76 5.48
CA MET A 34 3.59 -19.44 6.73
C MET A 34 3.62 -20.66 7.65
N SER A 35 4.77 -20.94 8.26
CA SER A 35 4.84 -21.94 9.32
C SER A 35 4.05 -21.45 10.55
N LYS A 36 3.70 -22.39 11.45
CA LYS A 36 3.03 -22.05 12.72
C LYS A 36 3.85 -21.08 13.58
N SER A 37 5.19 -21.24 13.59
CA SER A 37 6.09 -20.32 14.29
C SER A 37 6.10 -18.93 13.64
N LEU A 38 6.13 -18.88 12.31
CA LEU A 38 6.15 -17.62 11.58
C LEU A 38 4.84 -16.86 11.69
N SER A 39 3.71 -17.57 11.67
CA SER A 39 2.37 -16.97 11.80
C SER A 39 2.14 -16.31 13.16
N LYS A 40 2.84 -16.76 14.21
CA LYS A 40 2.83 -16.09 15.52
C LYS A 40 3.62 -14.78 15.51
N LYS A 41 4.69 -14.72 14.72
CA LYS A 41 5.56 -13.53 14.60
C LYS A 41 5.01 -12.51 13.62
N LEU A 42 4.43 -12.98 12.51
CA LEU A 42 3.86 -12.17 11.44
C LEU A 42 2.34 -12.13 11.57
N SER A 43 1.84 -11.39 12.56
CA SER A 43 0.39 -11.12 12.65
C SER A 43 -0.09 -10.37 11.41
N PRO A 44 -1.37 -10.51 11.03
CA PRO A 44 -1.97 -9.74 9.94
C PRO A 44 -1.70 -8.22 10.04
N SER A 45 -1.94 -7.63 11.22
CA SER A 45 -1.62 -6.23 11.52
C SER A 45 -0.15 -5.84 11.35
N PHE A 46 0.77 -6.73 11.71
CA PHE A 46 2.21 -6.51 11.52
C PHE A 46 2.58 -6.53 10.04
N ILE A 47 2.08 -7.51 9.29
CA ILE A 47 2.30 -7.60 7.84
C ILE A 47 1.74 -6.35 7.15
N TRP A 48 0.54 -5.93 7.50
CA TRP A 48 -0.09 -4.72 6.99
C TRP A 48 0.79 -3.49 7.23
N SER A 49 1.29 -3.33 8.46
CA SER A 49 2.16 -2.22 8.83
C SER A 49 3.49 -2.22 8.04
N GLU A 50 4.12 -3.39 7.87
CA GLU A 50 5.33 -3.51 7.05
C GLU A 50 5.07 -3.15 5.57
N ILE A 51 3.93 -3.58 5.03
CA ILE A 51 3.52 -3.25 3.66
C ILE A 51 3.30 -1.74 3.53
N MET A 52 2.45 -1.16 4.39
CA MET A 52 2.03 0.22 4.26
C MET A 52 3.14 1.21 4.63
N SER A 53 3.84 1.00 5.74
CA SER A 53 4.82 1.97 6.23
C SER A 53 6.20 1.83 5.58
N ILE A 54 6.62 0.61 5.24
CA ILE A 54 7.99 0.38 4.75
C ILE A 54 8.00 0.14 3.25
N ILE A 55 7.29 -0.87 2.76
CA ILE A 55 7.36 -1.27 1.35
C ILE A 55 6.74 -0.21 0.44
N LYS A 56 5.54 0.27 0.79
CA LYS A 56 4.82 1.34 0.07
C LYS A 56 5.05 2.74 0.63
N GLY A 57 5.37 2.83 1.92
CA GLY A 57 5.36 4.08 2.66
C GLY A 57 6.61 4.92 2.47
N ARG A 58 7.72 4.30 2.06
CA ARG A 58 9.02 4.96 2.09
C ARG A 58 9.28 5.81 0.85
N ILE A 59 9.43 7.12 1.06
CA ILE A 59 9.91 8.06 0.05
C ILE A 59 11.41 7.83 -0.15
N ARG A 60 11.83 7.67 -1.41
CA ARG A 60 13.25 7.58 -1.74
C ARG A 60 13.89 8.95 -1.53
N SER A 61 15.11 8.98 -0.99
CA SER A 61 15.87 10.21 -0.73
C SER A 61 16.19 11.04 -1.97
N ASP A 62 15.89 10.54 -3.18
CA ASP A 62 16.01 11.27 -4.44
C ASP A 62 14.76 12.13 -4.78
N GLY A 63 13.77 12.20 -3.88
CA GLY A 63 12.55 12.99 -4.05
C GLY A 63 11.63 12.48 -5.15
N ARG A 64 11.96 11.34 -5.78
CA ARG A 64 11.17 10.78 -6.88
C ARG A 64 10.03 9.96 -6.32
N VAL A 65 8.81 10.50 -6.40
CA VAL A 65 7.54 9.78 -6.20
C VAL A 65 7.22 8.89 -7.43
N TYR A 66 8.24 8.41 -8.15
CA TYR A 66 8.03 7.49 -9.25
C TYR A 66 7.88 6.08 -8.69
N GLN A 67 6.66 5.81 -8.22
CA GLN A 67 5.93 4.55 -8.36
C GLN A 67 6.83 3.31 -8.43
N LYS A 68 7.58 3.03 -7.37
CA LYS A 68 8.20 1.74 -7.14
C LYS A 68 8.18 1.52 -5.64
N PHE A 69 7.36 0.57 -5.22
CA PHE A 69 7.53 -0.14 -3.96
C PHE A 69 9.02 -0.42 -3.74
N LEU A 70 9.48 -0.44 -2.49
CA LEU A 70 10.84 -0.89 -2.22
C LEU A 70 11.07 -2.22 -2.93
N SER A 71 12.17 -2.34 -3.67
CA SER A 71 12.54 -3.64 -4.23
C SER A 71 12.78 -4.64 -3.10
N ARG A 72 12.70 -5.94 -3.40
CA ARG A 72 13.02 -6.99 -2.41
C ARG A 72 14.38 -6.77 -1.74
N ARG A 73 15.37 -6.30 -2.49
CA ARG A 73 16.71 -5.99 -1.99
C ARG A 73 16.69 -4.81 -1.02
N GLU A 74 15.93 -3.78 -1.33
CA GLU A 74 15.79 -2.61 -0.45
C GLU A 74 15.00 -2.96 0.81
N TYR A 75 13.86 -3.66 0.67
CA TYR A 75 13.10 -4.13 1.81
C TYR A 75 13.92 -5.06 2.71
N SER A 76 14.77 -5.92 2.16
CA SER A 76 15.68 -6.74 2.99
C SER A 76 16.60 -5.88 3.88
N ARG A 77 16.97 -4.68 3.42
CA ARG A 77 17.84 -3.73 4.16
C ARG A 77 17.04 -2.87 5.15
N PHE A 78 15.82 -2.48 4.81
CA PHE A 78 15.05 -1.46 5.55
C PHE A 78 13.85 -1.99 6.33
N GLY A 79 13.38 -3.20 6.05
CA GLY A 79 12.34 -3.85 6.84
C GLY A 79 12.80 -4.12 8.27
N SER A 80 11.85 -4.36 9.16
CA SER A 80 12.07 -4.53 10.60
C SER A 80 13.34 -5.33 10.96
N HIS A 81 14.16 -4.78 11.85
CA HIS A 81 15.50 -5.31 12.16
C HIS A 81 15.48 -6.69 12.82
N TRP A 82 14.42 -7.03 13.56
CA TRP A 82 14.24 -8.32 14.23
C TRP A 82 13.72 -9.43 13.30
N LEU A 83 13.42 -9.10 12.04
CA LEU A 83 13.10 -10.10 11.02
C LEU A 83 14.37 -10.65 10.40
N GLU A 84 14.48 -11.97 10.36
CA GLU A 84 15.49 -12.66 9.60
C GLU A 84 15.27 -12.49 8.10
N LYS A 85 16.32 -12.67 7.31
CA LYS A 85 16.26 -12.53 5.85
C LYS A 85 15.17 -13.41 5.21
N LYS A 86 14.98 -14.63 5.72
CA LYS A 86 13.94 -15.57 5.22
C LYS A 86 12.53 -15.05 5.52
N GLU A 87 12.33 -14.46 6.69
CA GLU A 87 11.05 -13.88 7.10
C GLU A 87 10.73 -12.63 6.26
N LYS A 88 11.71 -11.75 6.05
CA LYS A 88 11.56 -10.60 5.14
C LYS A 88 11.24 -11.06 3.71
N ASN A 89 11.87 -12.12 3.21
CA ASN A 89 11.54 -12.68 1.89
C ASN A 89 10.10 -13.20 1.83
N THR A 90 9.62 -13.82 2.91
CA THR A 90 8.25 -14.34 3.00
C THR A 90 7.25 -13.19 3.03
N LEU A 91 7.50 -12.14 3.83
CA LEU A 91 6.66 -10.96 3.88
C LEU A 91 6.62 -10.24 2.53
N TYR A 92 7.77 -10.09 1.87
CA TYR A 92 7.82 -9.52 0.52
C TYR A 92 7.04 -10.36 -0.50
N TYR A 93 7.05 -11.69 -0.37
CA TYR A 93 6.22 -12.55 -1.20
C TYR A 93 4.72 -12.31 -0.92
N ILE A 94 4.32 -12.25 0.34
CA ILE A 94 2.94 -11.92 0.75
C ILE A 94 2.51 -10.57 0.17
N PHE A 95 3.38 -9.56 0.22
CA PHE A 95 3.15 -8.27 -0.40
C PHE A 95 2.85 -8.37 -1.90
N LEU A 96 3.62 -9.16 -2.65
CA LEU A 96 3.35 -9.34 -4.09
C LEU A 96 2.02 -10.04 -4.34
N GLN A 97 1.66 -11.03 -3.51
CA GLN A 97 0.36 -11.69 -3.58
C GLN A 97 -0.79 -10.74 -3.22
N TYR A 98 -0.55 -9.81 -2.30
CA TYR A 98 -1.50 -8.78 -1.90
C TYR A 98 -1.80 -7.82 -3.06
N GLU A 99 -0.78 -7.28 -3.72
CA GLU A 99 -0.98 -6.39 -4.88
C GLU A 99 -1.71 -7.09 -6.02
N ASP A 100 -1.35 -8.34 -6.32
CA ASP A 100 -2.02 -9.15 -7.34
C ASP A 100 -3.49 -9.42 -6.98
N TRP A 101 -3.75 -9.85 -5.74
CA TRP A 101 -5.11 -10.07 -5.27
C TRP A 101 -5.96 -8.80 -5.37
N LYS A 102 -5.43 -7.66 -4.91
CA LYS A 102 -6.11 -6.37 -4.91
C LYS A 102 -6.44 -5.92 -6.33
N LEU A 103 -5.52 -6.08 -7.28
CA LEU A 103 -5.77 -5.81 -8.70
C LEU A 103 -6.88 -6.70 -9.26
N ASN A 104 -6.86 -8.01 -8.95
CA ASN A 104 -7.86 -8.97 -9.42
C ASN A 104 -9.27 -8.66 -8.91
N VAL A 105 -9.41 -8.16 -7.68
CA VAL A 105 -10.71 -7.75 -7.11
C VAL A 105 -11.05 -6.28 -7.38
N ARG A 106 -10.23 -5.58 -8.18
CA ARG A 106 -10.39 -4.15 -8.53
C ARG A 106 -10.54 -3.26 -7.28
N ALA A 107 -9.74 -3.55 -6.25
CA ALA A 107 -9.69 -2.77 -5.02
C ALA A 107 -8.48 -1.81 -5.02
N PHE A 108 -8.45 -0.89 -4.05
CA PHE A 108 -7.32 0.00 -3.80
C PHE A 108 -7.06 0.08 -2.30
N ASP A 109 -5.87 0.48 -1.88
CA ASP A 109 -5.62 0.92 -0.50
C ASP A 109 -5.30 2.41 -0.45
N PHE A 110 -5.33 2.98 0.76
CA PHE A 110 -5.05 4.40 0.99
C PHE A 110 -3.78 4.90 0.28
N LEU A 111 -2.72 4.09 0.24
CA LEU A 111 -1.47 4.50 -0.37
C LEU A 111 -1.51 4.51 -1.90
N ASP A 112 -2.41 3.77 -2.53
CA ASP A 112 -2.66 3.87 -3.97
C ASP A 112 -3.30 5.23 -4.30
N VAL A 113 -4.22 5.72 -3.46
CA VAL A 113 -4.83 7.05 -3.60
C VAL A 113 -3.79 8.14 -3.40
N VAL A 114 -3.00 8.08 -2.33
CA VAL A 114 -1.92 9.04 -2.07
C VAL A 114 -0.93 9.06 -3.24
N SER A 115 -0.53 7.89 -3.73
CA SER A 115 0.38 7.78 -4.87
C SER A 115 -0.24 8.36 -6.14
N HIS A 116 -1.53 8.12 -6.38
CA HIS A 116 -2.24 8.69 -7.52
C HIS A 116 -2.29 10.21 -7.46
N VAL A 117 -2.66 10.79 -6.31
CA VAL A 117 -2.73 12.26 -6.11
C VAL A 117 -1.35 12.89 -6.32
N LEU A 118 -0.30 12.33 -5.72
CA LEU A 118 1.07 12.85 -5.89
C LEU A 118 1.54 12.75 -7.35
N LEU A 119 1.18 11.68 -8.07
CA LEU A 119 1.45 11.56 -9.50
C LEU A 119 0.69 12.62 -10.31
N GLN A 120 -0.57 12.90 -9.99
CA GLN A 120 -1.33 13.95 -10.67
C GLN A 120 -0.73 15.33 -10.42
N ILE A 121 -0.35 15.65 -9.19
CA ILE A 121 0.34 16.91 -8.85
C ILE A 121 1.65 17.02 -9.63
N ASN A 122 2.49 15.97 -9.63
CA ASN A 122 3.78 15.97 -10.31
C ASN A 122 3.68 15.93 -11.85
N ASN A 123 2.61 15.37 -12.41
CA ASN A 123 2.37 15.40 -13.85
C ASN A 123 1.73 16.73 -14.27
N GLN A 124 0.93 17.35 -13.40
CA GLN A 124 0.40 18.70 -13.60
C GLN A 124 1.47 19.77 -13.44
N THR A 125 2.55 19.57 -12.67
CA THR A 125 3.68 20.51 -12.62
C THR A 125 4.47 20.59 -13.92
N HIS A 126 4.37 19.60 -14.82
CA HIS A 126 4.85 19.73 -16.20
C HIS A 126 4.05 20.74 -17.04
N TYR A 127 2.79 21.01 -16.69
CA TYR A 127 1.97 22.10 -17.25
C TYR A 127 1.94 23.36 -16.34
N ALA A 128 2.13 23.21 -15.03
CA ALA A 128 2.10 24.28 -14.03
C ALA A 128 3.44 25.03 -13.90
N TRP A 129 4.52 24.57 -14.54
CA TRP A 129 5.69 25.42 -14.79
C TRP A 129 5.32 26.73 -15.52
N LYS A 130 4.19 26.74 -16.25
CA LYS A 130 3.68 27.96 -16.90
C LYS A 130 2.93 28.92 -15.96
N TYR A 131 2.64 28.51 -14.72
CA TYR A 131 1.87 29.28 -13.72
C TYR A 131 2.49 29.21 -12.31
N SER A 132 3.82 29.02 -12.24
CA SER A 132 4.57 28.77 -11.00
C SER A 132 4.77 30.00 -10.12
N HIS A 133 3.68 30.60 -9.64
CA HIS A 133 3.71 31.53 -8.49
C HIS A 133 2.70 31.14 -7.39
N HIS A 134 2.01 30.01 -7.53
CA HIS A 134 1.08 29.49 -6.51
C HIS A 134 1.43 28.03 -6.15
N ALA A 135 2.72 27.71 -6.11
CA ALA A 135 3.14 26.62 -5.22
C ALA A 135 2.80 27.11 -3.81
N ALA A 136 2.03 26.35 -3.04
CA ALA A 136 1.62 26.76 -1.71
C ALA A 136 2.85 27.18 -0.89
N ASP A 137 3.02 28.48 -0.66
CA ASP A 137 4.22 29.01 0.01
C ASP A 137 4.30 28.48 1.46
N PHE A 138 3.15 28.13 2.06
CA PHE A 138 3.05 27.49 3.35
C PHE A 138 1.87 26.51 3.39
N LEU A 139 2.14 25.25 3.77
CA LEU A 139 1.15 24.24 4.12
C LEU A 139 1.07 24.18 5.66
N ILE A 140 -0.04 24.66 6.23
CA ILE A 140 -0.31 24.50 7.67
C ILE A 140 -1.13 23.23 7.82
N ILE A 141 -0.55 22.25 8.50
CA ILE A 141 -1.22 20.99 8.84
C ILE A 141 -1.63 21.08 10.30
N ASP A 142 -2.93 21.00 10.57
CA ASP A 142 -3.44 20.81 11.93
C ASP A 142 -3.45 19.30 12.24
N GLU A 143 -3.23 18.92 13.50
CA GLU A 143 -3.06 17.52 13.97
C GLU A 143 -1.72 16.83 13.56
N VAL A 144 -0.60 17.55 13.64
CA VAL A 144 0.76 17.00 13.37
C VAL A 144 1.16 15.80 14.24
N GLN A 145 0.52 15.60 15.38
CA GLN A 145 0.72 14.46 16.27
C GLN A 145 0.29 13.11 15.68
N ASP A 146 -0.67 13.09 14.75
CA ASP A 146 -1.20 11.86 14.12
C ASP A 146 -0.60 11.59 12.74
N LEU A 147 0.35 12.44 12.31
CA LEU A 147 1.02 12.29 11.03
C LEU A 147 2.15 11.27 11.11
N TYR A 148 1.99 10.20 10.35
CA TYR A 148 3.13 9.35 10.00
C TYR A 148 4.10 10.14 9.11
N PRO A 149 5.41 9.82 9.09
CA PRO A 149 6.45 10.59 8.37
C PRO A 149 6.22 10.79 6.85
N LYS A 150 5.19 10.16 6.29
CA LYS A 150 4.77 10.26 4.89
C LYS A 150 4.00 11.55 4.54
N THR A 151 3.54 12.32 5.53
CA THR A 151 2.65 13.47 5.28
C THR A 151 3.38 14.83 5.25
N ILE A 152 4.68 14.90 5.59
CA ILE A 152 5.40 16.16 5.81
C ILE A 152 6.64 16.31 4.88
N GLN A 153 6.55 15.87 3.62
CA GLN A 153 7.63 16.09 2.64
C GLN A 153 7.17 16.85 1.41
#